data_AF-A0A954HK11-F1
#
_entry.id   AF-A0A954HK11-F1
#
_cell.length_a   1.000
_cell.length_b   1.000
_cell.length_c   1.000
_cell.angle_alpha   90.00
_cell.angle_beta   90.00
_cell.angle_gamma   90.00
#
_symmetry.space_group_name_H-M   'P 1'
#
loop_
_entity.id
_entity.type
_entity.pdbx_description
1 polymer ?
#
loop_
_entity_poly.entity_id
_entity_poly.type
_entity_poly.pdbx_seq_one_letter_code
_entity_poly.pdbx_strand_id
1 'polypeptide(L)'
;MGIAKKGRHKFNHDGVEYLWWVAVDVEFYSRGSCLHAQIVRCDKKLLLSFQLDQPADTCHLTIKRDTRSGPWRRLRCPVFQAKPQFTPGTVRELLDWFRDYSENAEEVNYRGDSIG
;
A
#
# COMPACT_ATOMS: atom_id res chain seq x y z
N MET A 1 -20.46 -2.81 5.34
CA MET A 1 -19.36 -3.78 5.50
C MET A 1 -18.42 -3.35 6.63
N GLY A 2 -18.49 -4.06 7.76
CA GLY A 2 -17.60 -3.88 8.90
C GLY A 2 -16.30 -4.63 8.63
N ILE A 3 -15.18 -3.91 8.61
CA ILE A 3 -13.90 -4.53 8.34
C ILE A 3 -13.50 -5.27 9.64
N ALA A 4 -13.57 -6.60 9.67
CA ALA A 4 -13.32 -7.43 10.87
C ALA A 4 -11.93 -7.17 11.48
N LYS A 5 -11.83 -6.92 12.79
CA LYS A 5 -10.61 -6.41 13.48
C LYS A 5 -9.52 -7.46 13.78
N LYS A 6 -9.75 -8.75 13.50
CA LYS A 6 -8.80 -9.82 13.86
C LYS A 6 -7.58 -9.77 12.94
N GLY A 7 -6.37 -9.70 13.50
CA GLY A 7 -5.11 -9.62 12.74
C GLY A 7 -4.71 -8.24 12.22
N ARG A 8 -5.38 -7.16 12.68
CA ARG A 8 -5.01 -5.77 12.33
C ARG A 8 -4.29 -5.08 13.46
N HIS A 9 -3.25 -4.33 13.10
CA HIS A 9 -2.49 -3.50 13.99
C HIS A 9 -2.93 -2.05 13.85
N LYS A 10 -3.09 -1.35 14.98
CA LYS A 10 -3.28 0.11 14.98
C LYS A 10 -1.93 0.78 14.82
N PHE A 11 -1.92 1.91 14.11
CA PHE A 11 -0.74 2.73 13.93
C PHE A 11 -1.15 4.20 13.92
N ASN A 12 -0.38 5.06 14.59
CA ASN A 12 -0.59 6.50 14.55
C ASN A 12 0.59 7.14 13.81
N HIS A 13 0.27 7.97 12.82
CA HIS A 13 1.24 8.70 12.01
C HIS A 13 0.76 10.15 11.91
N ASP A 14 1.55 11.08 12.43
CA ASP A 14 1.25 12.52 12.46
C ASP A 14 -0.16 12.87 12.99
N GLY A 15 -0.59 12.17 14.05
CA GLY A 15 -1.90 12.39 14.67
C GLY A 15 -3.06 11.75 13.89
N VAL A 16 -2.79 11.09 12.77
CA VAL A 16 -3.79 10.34 11.99
C VAL A 16 -3.72 8.85 12.35
N GLU A 17 -4.87 8.28 12.67
CA GLU A 17 -4.99 6.85 12.98
C GLU A 17 -5.17 6.00 11.72
N TYR A 18 -4.39 4.93 11.66
CA TYR A 18 -4.41 3.91 10.62
C TYR A 18 -4.59 2.52 11.24
N LEU A 19 -5.14 1.62 10.43
CA LEU A 19 -5.12 0.18 10.62
C LEU A 19 -4.28 -0.44 9.53
N TRP A 20 -3.39 -1.35 9.88
CA TRP A 20 -2.63 -2.10 8.88
C TRP A 20 -2.59 -3.60 9.18
N TRP A 21 -2.40 -4.39 8.13
CA TRP A 21 -2.28 -5.84 8.21
C TRP A 21 -1.65 -6.39 6.93
N VAL A 22 -1.15 -7.62 6.98
CA VAL A 22 -0.74 -8.37 5.78
C VAL A 22 -1.83 -9.37 5.45
N ALA A 23 -2.21 -9.45 4.18
CA ALA A 23 -3.19 -10.40 3.67
C ALA A 23 -2.66 -11.10 2.43
N VAL A 24 -3.13 -12.33 2.19
CA VAL A 24 -2.91 -13.02 0.92
C VAL A 24 -3.89 -12.47 -0.11
N ASP A 25 -3.38 -12.08 -1.26
CA ASP A 25 -4.15 -11.82 -2.48
C ASP A 25 -3.98 -13.02 -3.42
N VAL A 26 -5.09 -13.67 -3.74
CA VAL A 26 -5.10 -14.86 -4.60
C VAL A 26 -5.15 -14.51 -6.08
N GLU A 27 -5.43 -13.24 -6.42
CA GLU A 27 -5.48 -12.72 -7.79
C GLU A 27 -4.27 -11.82 -8.09
N PHE A 28 -3.06 -12.31 -7.82
CA PHE A 28 -1.83 -11.57 -8.09
C PHE A 28 -1.31 -11.85 -9.51
N TYR A 29 -1.15 -10.78 -10.30
CA TYR A 29 -0.69 -10.84 -11.70
C TYR A 29 0.71 -10.23 -11.92
N SER A 30 1.33 -9.77 -10.84
CA SER A 30 2.65 -9.11 -10.82
C SER A 30 3.73 -10.06 -10.29
N ARG A 31 5.00 -9.74 -10.56
CA ARG A 31 6.17 -10.58 -10.24
C ARG A 31 6.57 -10.63 -8.75
N GLY A 32 5.72 -10.18 -7.84
CA GLY A 32 5.97 -10.16 -6.39
C GLY A 32 5.34 -11.34 -5.63
N SER A 33 5.34 -11.26 -4.31
CA SER A 33 4.66 -12.23 -3.43
C SER A 33 3.14 -12.16 -3.56
N CYS A 34 2.44 -13.23 -3.19
CA CYS A 34 0.97 -13.18 -3.00
C CYS A 34 0.56 -12.40 -1.74
N LEU A 35 1.52 -11.92 -0.95
CA LEU A 35 1.26 -11.13 0.25
C LEU A 35 1.18 -9.64 -0.08
N HIS A 36 0.14 -9.00 0.45
CA HIS A 36 -0.07 -7.57 0.37
C HIS A 36 -0.17 -6.97 1.77
N ALA A 37 0.64 -5.95 2.01
CA ALA A 37 0.43 -5.03 3.12
C ALA A 37 -0.70 -4.05 2.79
N GLN A 38 -1.72 -4.07 3.62
CA GLN A 38 -2.86 -3.18 3.56
C GLN A 38 -2.74 -2.14 4.67
N ILE A 39 -2.86 -0.86 4.33
CA ILE A 39 -2.88 0.24 5.29
C ILE A 39 -4.12 1.08 5.00
N VAL A 40 -4.99 1.24 5.98
CA VAL A 40 -6.27 1.95 5.87
C VAL A 40 -6.33 3.03 6.92
N ARG A 41 -6.68 4.25 6.51
CA ARG A 41 -7.02 5.32 7.46
C ARG A 41 -8.33 4.97 8.18
N CYS A 42 -8.42 5.20 9.49
CA CYS A 42 -9.59 4.80 10.30
C CYS A 42 -10.93 5.39 9.79
N ASP A 43 -10.90 6.56 9.14
CA ASP A 43 -12.07 7.19 8.51
C ASP A 43 -12.47 6.58 7.16
N LYS A 44 -11.70 5.59 6.67
CA LYS A 44 -11.89 4.88 5.41
C LYS A 44 -11.81 5.77 4.16
N LYS A 45 -11.21 6.96 4.27
CA LYS A 45 -10.96 7.86 3.14
C LYS A 45 -9.71 7.50 2.35
N LEU A 46 -8.85 6.65 2.89
CA LEU A 46 -7.62 6.19 2.23
C LEU A 46 -7.37 4.71 2.51
N LEU A 47 -7.06 3.99 1.45
CA LEU A 47 -6.49 2.64 1.47
C LEU A 47 -5.23 2.65 0.61
N LEU A 48 -4.16 2.11 1.17
CA LEU A 48 -2.90 1.82 0.51
C LEU A 48 -2.71 0.30 0.53
N SER A 49 -2.32 -0.26 -0.61
CA SER A 49 -2.02 -1.68 -0.79
C SER A 49 -0.63 -1.78 -1.44
N PHE A 50 0.29 -2.42 -0.74
CA PHE A 50 1.66 -2.65 -1.21
C PHE A 50 1.92 -4.15 -1.26
N GLN A 51 2.20 -4.67 -2.45
CA GLN A 51 2.59 -6.07 -2.59
C GLN A 51 4.02 -6.25 -2.07
N LEU A 52 4.24 -7.29 -1.27
CA LEU A 52 5.54 -7.62 -0.70
C LEU A 52 6.43 -8.29 -1.77
N ASP A 53 7.74 -8.18 -1.61
CA ASP A 53 8.75 -8.75 -2.52
C ASP A 53 8.59 -8.34 -3.99
N GLN A 54 8.03 -7.15 -4.24
CA GLN A 54 7.97 -6.58 -5.58
C GLN A 54 9.39 -6.28 -6.11
N PRO A 55 9.72 -6.67 -7.34
CA PRO A 55 10.95 -6.25 -8.01
C PRO A 55 11.04 -4.72 -8.13
N ALA A 56 12.23 -4.16 -7.94
CA ALA A 56 12.45 -2.70 -7.93
C ALA A 56 12.02 -2.00 -9.23
N ASP A 57 12.17 -2.68 -10.37
CA ASP A 57 11.78 -2.21 -11.71
C ASP A 57 10.26 -2.17 -11.94
N THR A 58 9.47 -2.83 -11.11
CA THR A 58 7.99 -2.91 -11.21
C THR A 58 7.29 -2.47 -9.93
N CYS A 59 8.05 -1.99 -8.95
CA CYS A 59 7.57 -1.67 -7.61
C CYS A 59 6.59 -0.50 -7.64
N HIS A 60 5.39 -0.75 -7.13
CA HIS A 60 4.34 0.25 -7.07
C HIS A 60 3.48 0.13 -5.82
N LEU A 61 2.88 1.27 -5.45
CA LEU A 61 1.91 1.39 -4.39
C LEU A 61 0.53 1.55 -5.00
N THR A 62 -0.39 0.65 -4.65
CA THR A 62 -1.79 0.76 -5.05
C THR A 62 -2.55 1.64 -4.05
N ILE A 63 -3.29 2.62 -4.55
CA ILE A 63 -3.99 3.62 -3.77
C ILE A 63 -5.47 3.63 -4.14
N LYS A 64 -6.32 3.73 -3.11
CA LYS A 64 -7.74 4.01 -3.27
C LYS A 64 -8.13 5.14 -2.34
N ARG A 65 -8.38 6.33 -2.91
CA ARG A 65 -8.96 7.49 -2.20
C ARG A 65 -10.48 7.32 -2.18
N ASP A 66 -11.09 7.31 -1.01
CA ASP A 66 -12.43 6.75 -0.75
C ASP A 66 -12.51 5.24 -1.03
N THR A 67 -12.46 4.46 0.04
CA THR A 67 -12.50 2.99 -0.04
C THR A 67 -13.78 2.43 -0.67
N ARG A 68 -14.88 3.19 -0.71
CA ARG A 68 -16.18 2.71 -1.20
C ARG A 68 -16.35 2.88 -2.71
N SER A 69 -15.90 3.99 -3.28
CA SER A 69 -16.23 4.38 -4.65
C SER A 69 -15.05 4.95 -5.44
N GLY A 70 -13.89 5.16 -4.82
CA GLY A 70 -12.74 5.75 -5.50
C GLY A 70 -12.13 4.86 -6.57
N PRO A 71 -11.55 5.46 -7.64
CA PRO A 71 -10.75 4.72 -8.58
C PRO A 71 -9.49 4.18 -7.90
N TRP A 72 -9.07 2.99 -8.34
CA TRP A 72 -7.76 2.47 -8.00
C TRP A 72 -6.71 3.17 -8.85
N ARG A 73 -5.69 3.73 -8.19
CA ARG A 73 -4.49 4.27 -8.83
C ARG A 73 -3.28 3.48 -8.38
N ARG A 74 -2.24 3.45 -9.18
CA ARG A 74 -0.97 2.81 -8.81
C ARG A 74 0.15 3.79 -9.10
N LEU A 75 1.02 3.98 -8.12
CA LEU A 75 2.13 4.91 -8.20
C LEU A 75 3.44 4.16 -8.10
N ARG A 76 4.39 4.48 -8.98
CA ARG A 76 5.78 4.03 -8.86
C ARG A 76 6.32 4.43 -7.49
N CYS A 77 6.93 3.50 -6.77
CA CYS A 77 7.49 3.76 -5.45
C CYS A 77 8.82 3.01 -5.24
N PRO A 78 9.65 3.44 -4.28
CA PRO A 78 10.82 2.67 -3.90
C PRO A 78 10.41 1.38 -3.17
N VAL A 79 11.34 0.44 -3.10
CA VAL A 79 11.14 -0.79 -2.32
C VAL A 79 11.26 -0.46 -0.83
N PHE A 80 10.15 -0.57 -0.09
CA PHE A 80 10.12 -0.33 1.36
C PHE A 80 10.55 -1.54 2.18
N GLN A 81 10.77 -2.69 1.55
CA GLN A 81 11.03 -3.95 2.23
C GLN A 81 12.36 -4.57 1.79
N ALA A 82 13.46 -4.18 2.45
CA ALA A 82 14.75 -4.84 2.30
C ALA A 82 14.90 -6.13 3.16
N LYS A 83 13.95 -6.40 4.07
CA LYS A 83 13.97 -7.52 5.03
C LYS A 83 12.70 -8.37 4.90
N PRO A 84 12.73 -9.66 5.26
CA PRO A 84 11.60 -10.59 5.08
C PRO A 84 10.36 -10.29 5.94
N GLN A 85 10.32 -9.18 6.68
CA GLN A 85 9.23 -8.84 7.60
C GLN A 85 8.71 -7.44 7.31
N PHE A 86 7.40 -7.33 7.11
CA PHE A 86 6.70 -6.06 7.04
C PHE A 86 6.42 -5.55 8.47
N THR A 87 7.11 -4.51 8.89
CA THR A 87 7.12 -4.02 10.28
C THR A 87 6.39 -2.69 10.43
N PRO A 88 6.04 -2.25 11.66
CA PRO A 88 5.56 -0.88 11.88
C PRO A 88 6.50 0.21 11.36
N GLY A 89 7.81 -0.04 11.33
CA GLY A 89 8.79 0.89 10.74
C GLY A 89 8.60 1.02 9.24
N THR A 90 8.41 -0.11 8.54
CA THR A 90 8.09 -0.12 7.10
C THR A 90 6.78 0.59 6.79
N VAL A 91 5.76 0.44 7.65
CA VAL A 91 4.49 1.19 7.53
C VAL A 91 4.73 2.69 7.63
N ARG A 92 5.59 3.13 8.56
CA ARG A 92 5.97 4.54 8.71
C ARG A 92 6.65 5.07 7.45
N GLU A 93 7.68 4.38 6.97
CA GLU A 93 8.43 4.76 5.77
C GLU A 93 7.54 4.89 4.54
N LEU A 94 6.60 3.96 4.35
CA LEU A 94 5.63 4.00 3.27
C LEU A 94 4.68 5.20 3.41
N LEU A 95 4.19 5.48 4.62
CA LEU A 95 3.31 6.63 4.88
C LEU A 95 4.04 7.96 4.69
N ASP A 96 5.29 8.07 5.17
CA ASP A 96 6.15 9.24 4.96
C ASP A 96 6.37 9.45 3.45
N TRP A 97 6.75 8.40 2.72
CA TRP A 97 6.91 8.51 1.27
C TRP A 97 5.61 8.91 0.57
N PHE A 98 4.48 8.32 0.96
CA PHE A 98 3.19 8.66 0.38
C PHE A 98 2.82 10.13 0.64
N ARG A 99 3.06 10.65 1.84
CA ARG A 99 2.81 12.06 2.18
C ARG A 99 3.66 12.98 1.32
N ASP A 100 4.95 12.68 1.18
CA ASP A 100 5.93 13.63 0.64
C ASP A 100 6.07 13.54 -0.89
N TYR A 101 5.80 12.37 -1.49
CA TYR A 101 6.12 12.12 -2.90
C TYR A 101 4.94 11.64 -3.77
N SER A 102 3.81 11.24 -3.19
CA SER A 102 2.74 10.60 -3.98
C SER A 102 2.11 11.51 -5.05
N GLU A 103 2.12 12.82 -4.87
CA GLU A 103 1.54 13.74 -5.86
C GLU A 103 2.41 13.88 -7.11
N ASN A 104 3.71 13.63 -6.99
CA ASN A 104 4.69 13.72 -8.08
C ASN A 104 5.12 12.34 -8.59
N ALA A 105 4.62 11.26 -7.99
CA ALA A 105 4.97 9.91 -8.39
C ALA A 105 4.30 9.53 -9.72
N GLU A 106 5.04 8.81 -10.55
CA GLU A 106 4.57 8.31 -11.84
C GLU A 106 3.42 7.31 -11.67
N GLU A 107 2.35 7.47 -12.45
CA GLU A 107 1.27 6.48 -12.52
C GLU A 107 1.67 5.29 -13.39
N VAL A 108 1.40 4.09 -12.87
CA VAL A 108 1.74 2.83 -13.54
C VAL A 108 0.54 1.91 -13.65
N ASN A 109 0.58 0.96 -14.58
CA ASN A 109 -0.43 -0.07 -14.74
C ASN A 109 -0.22 -1.21 -13.71
N TYR A 110 -1.05 -2.25 -13.79
CA TYR A 110 -0.95 -3.41 -12.88
C TYR A 110 0.33 -4.25 -13.06
N ARG A 111 1.08 -4.06 -14.15
CA ARG A 111 2.37 -4.69 -14.42
C ARG A 111 3.55 -3.84 -13.93
N GLY A 112 3.30 -2.58 -13.55
CA GLY A 112 4.34 -1.61 -13.21
C GLY A 112 4.89 -0.86 -14.43
N ASP A 113 4.23 -0.89 -15.58
CA ASP A 113 4.61 -0.06 -16.73
C ASP A 113 3.94 1.32 -16.64
N SER A 114 4.65 2.36 -17.05
CA SER A 114 4.16 3.74 -17.08
C SER A 114 2.88 3.88 -17.90
N ILE A 115 1.89 4.61 -17.36
CA ILE A 115 0.69 5.01 -18.09
C ILE A 115 0.94 6.44 -18.56
N GLY A 116 1.33 6.59 -19.83
CA GLY A 116 1.49 7.89 -20.50
C GLY A 116 0.15 8.54 -20.84
#